data_AF-A0A848ULR2-F1
#
_entry.id   AF-A0A848ULR2-F1
#
_cell.length_a   1.000
_cell.length_b   1.000
_cell.length_c   1.000
_cell.angle_alpha   90.00
_cell.angle_beta   90.00
_cell.angle_gamma   90.00
#
_symmetry.space_group_name_H-M   'P 1'
#
loop_
_entity.id
_entity.type
_entity.pdbx_description
1 polymer ?
#
loop_
_entity_poly.entity_id
_entity_poly.type
_entity_poly.pdbx_seq_one_letter_code
_entity_poly.pdbx_strand_id
1 'polypeptide(L)'
;MKVKNMTSPKGNKVANQFIISDDLGNTFFQSYKSIIVKKCADGKIFLDETFWNWSATTAKYRREFLGEGIADTNASIKNGTYILTDLNSTKAVA
;
A
#
# COMPACT_ATOMS: atom_id res chain seq x y z
N MET A 1 14.27 1.45 9.75
CA MET A 1 13.41 2.01 8.66
C MET A 1 14.21 2.26 7.39
N LYS A 2 13.80 1.66 6.26
CA LYS A 2 14.38 1.87 4.92
C LYS A 2 13.31 2.33 3.94
N VAL A 3 13.64 3.25 3.04
CA VAL A 3 12.72 3.79 2.02
C VAL A 3 13.34 3.63 0.63
N LYS A 4 12.56 3.15 -0.33
CA LYS A 4 12.97 3.06 -1.75
C LYS A 4 11.83 3.49 -2.67
N ASN A 5 12.15 4.12 -3.79
CA ASN A 5 11.16 4.39 -4.82
C ASN A 5 10.77 3.11 -5.57
N MET A 6 9.51 3.02 -5.98
CA MET A 6 9.08 2.04 -6.99
C MET A 6 9.61 2.42 -8.36
N THR A 7 9.65 1.46 -9.26
CA THR A 7 10.08 1.64 -10.65
C THR A 7 8.88 1.55 -11.58
N SER A 8 8.85 2.39 -12.60
CA SER A 8 7.90 2.23 -13.70
C SER A 8 8.20 0.95 -14.48
N PRO A 9 7.27 0.46 -15.32
CA PRO A 9 7.54 -0.68 -16.22
C PRO A 9 8.74 -0.48 -17.15
N LYS A 10 9.18 0.77 -17.37
CA LYS A 10 10.37 1.12 -18.17
C LYS A 10 11.66 1.19 -17.35
N GLY A 11 11.64 0.82 -16.07
CA GLY A 11 12.79 0.82 -15.17
C GLY A 11 13.08 2.16 -14.47
N ASN A 12 12.40 3.25 -14.83
CA ASN A 12 12.63 4.56 -14.21
C ASN A 12 12.07 4.62 -12.78
N LYS A 13 12.82 5.18 -11.84
CA LYS A 13 12.32 5.48 -10.48
C LYS A 13 11.14 6.45 -10.54
N VAL A 14 10.12 6.20 -9.72
CA VAL A 14 8.90 7.01 -9.65
C VAL A 14 8.93 7.82 -8.36
N ALA A 15 9.06 9.14 -8.49
CA ALA A 15 9.38 10.03 -7.38
C ALA A 15 8.40 9.94 -6.20
N ASN A 16 7.09 9.81 -6.47
CA ASN A 16 6.04 9.86 -5.43
C ASN A 16 5.47 8.49 -5.05
N GLN A 17 6.20 7.40 -5.32
CA GLN A 17 5.77 6.04 -5.01
C GLN A 17 6.88 5.35 -4.23
N PHE A 18 6.62 5.03 -2.97
CA PHE A 18 7.63 4.54 -2.04
C PHE A 18 7.24 3.18 -1.48
N ILE A 19 8.24 2.30 -1.38
CA ILE A 19 8.19 1.12 -0.53
C ILE A 19 8.99 1.44 0.72
N ILE A 20 8.34 1.31 1.87
CA ILE A 20 8.95 1.51 3.18
C ILE A 20 9.03 0.14 3.85
N SER A 21 10.15 -0.16 4.49
CA SER A 21 10.33 -1.36 5.30
C SER A 21 10.78 -0.96 6.70
N ASP A 22 10.14 -1.52 7.72
CA ASP A 22 10.60 -1.39 9.09
C ASP A 22 11.50 -2.54 9.50
N ASP A 23 12.05 -2.45 10.71
CA ASP A 23 12.98 -3.44 11.24
C ASP A 23 12.24 -4.62 11.90
N LEU A 24 10.90 -4.60 11.89
CA LEU A 24 10.01 -5.64 12.42
C LEU A 24 9.46 -6.56 11.30
N GLY A 25 9.88 -6.33 10.04
CA GLY A 25 9.44 -7.12 8.88
C GLY A 25 8.16 -6.62 8.22
N ASN A 26 7.60 -5.49 8.66
CA ASN A 26 6.47 -4.88 7.98
C ASN A 26 6.95 -4.11 6.75
N THR A 27 6.12 -4.13 5.70
CA THR A 27 6.36 -3.33 4.51
C THR A 27 5.13 -2.51 4.15
N PHE A 28 5.37 -1.30 3.66
CA PHE A 28 4.33 -0.33 3.36
C PHE A 28 4.49 0.17 1.94
N PHE A 29 3.37 0.40 1.27
CA PHE A 29 3.33 1.19 0.06
C PHE A 29 2.78 2.57 0.40
N GLN A 30 3.55 3.61 0.13
CA GLN A 30 3.14 5.01 0.26
C GLN A 30 3.06 5.66 -1.13
N SER A 31 1.96 6.35 -1.39
CA SER A 31 1.75 7.16 -2.58
C SER A 31 1.62 8.62 -2.17
N TYR A 32 2.53 9.47 -2.67
CA TYR A 32 2.70 10.83 -2.18
C TYR A 32 2.87 10.86 -0.66
N LYS A 33 1.91 11.44 0.08
CA LYS A 33 1.94 11.54 1.54
C LYS A 33 1.17 10.42 2.23
N SER A 34 0.32 9.68 1.51
CA SER A 34 -0.61 8.72 2.10
C SER A 34 -0.05 7.30 2.07
N ILE A 35 -0.13 6.60 3.19
CA ILE A 35 0.08 5.14 3.26
C ILE A 35 -1.12 4.47 2.63
N ILE A 36 -0.88 3.58 1.68
CA ILE A 36 -1.92 2.93 0.87
C ILE A 36 -2.09 1.47 1.27
N VAL A 37 -0.98 0.80 1.57
CA VAL A 37 -0.94 -0.61 1.96
C VAL A 37 0.01 -0.78 3.13
N LYS A 38 -0.37 -1.60 4.10
CA LYS A 38 0.53 -2.18 5.10
C LYS A 38 0.48 -3.70 4.98
N LYS A 39 1.63 -4.32 4.70
CA LYS A 39 1.87 -5.77 4.83
C LYS A 39 2.57 -6.01 6.15
N CYS A 40 1.93 -6.76 7.03
CA CYS A 40 2.51 -7.16 8.30
C CYS A 40 3.42 -8.37 8.14
N ALA A 41 4.37 -8.53 9.06
CA ALA A 41 5.25 -9.71 9.10
C ALA A 41 4.48 -11.03 9.28
N ASP A 42 3.29 -10.99 9.88
CA ASP A 42 2.39 -12.14 10.06
C ASP A 42 1.52 -12.45 8.82
N GLY A 43 1.75 -11.74 7.71
CA GLY A 43 1.03 -11.94 6.45
C GLY A 43 -0.29 -11.17 6.33
N LYS A 44 -0.73 -10.45 7.37
CA LYS A 44 -1.94 -9.60 7.27
C LYS A 44 -1.71 -8.42 6.34
N ILE A 45 -2.73 -8.08 5.55
CA ILE A 45 -2.69 -6.96 4.61
C ILE A 45 -3.81 -5.99 4.93
N PHE A 46 -3.42 -4.73 5.13
CA PHE A 46 -4.32 -3.61 5.36
C PHE A 46 -4.26 -2.66 4.17
N LEU A 47 -5.43 -2.19 3.75
CA LEU A 47 -5.59 -1.17 2.72
C LEU A 47 -6.20 0.07 3.34
N ASP A 48 -5.70 1.24 2.95
CA ASP A 48 -6.30 2.49 3.40
C ASP A 48 -7.71 2.65 2.82
N GLU A 49 -8.72 2.80 3.68
CA GLU A 49 -10.12 2.84 3.26
C GLU A 49 -10.47 3.98 2.29
N THR A 50 -9.74 5.10 2.36
CA THR A 50 -10.01 6.29 1.53
C THR A 50 -9.15 6.31 0.28
N PHE A 51 -7.86 5.94 0.40
CA PHE A 51 -6.85 6.20 -0.62
C PHE A 51 -6.47 4.99 -1.47
N TRP A 52 -6.88 3.76 -1.11
CA TRP A 52 -6.46 2.54 -1.83
C TRP A 52 -6.75 2.53 -3.34
N ASN A 53 -7.80 3.25 -3.77
CA ASN A 53 -8.20 3.39 -5.18
C ASN A 53 -8.38 4.85 -5.63
N TRP A 54 -7.73 5.80 -4.96
CA TRP A 54 -7.95 7.25 -5.19
C TRP A 54 -7.58 7.75 -6.59
N SER A 55 -6.47 7.24 -7.15
CA SER A 55 -6.01 7.63 -8.48
C SER A 55 -5.56 6.42 -9.29
N ALA A 56 -5.60 6.54 -10.62
CA ALA A 56 -5.12 5.49 -11.52
C ALA A 56 -3.65 5.13 -11.26
N THR A 57 -2.82 6.12 -10.93
CA THR A 57 -1.41 5.93 -10.59
C THR A 57 -1.26 5.17 -9.28
N THR A 58 -1.96 5.59 -8.22
CA THR A 58 -1.94 4.91 -6.91
C THR A 58 -2.42 3.46 -7.04
N ALA A 59 -3.54 3.23 -7.73
CA ALA A 59 -4.09 1.90 -7.95
C ALA A 59 -3.14 1.00 -8.75
N LYS A 60 -2.44 1.55 -9.76
CA LYS A 60 -1.44 0.81 -10.54
C LYS A 60 -0.29 0.32 -9.66
N TYR A 61 0.34 1.21 -8.89
CA TYR A 61 1.50 0.84 -8.08
C TYR A 61 1.11 0.03 -6.84
N ARG A 62 -0.10 0.20 -6.31
CA ARG A 62 -0.67 -0.70 -5.29
C ARG A 62 -0.73 -2.14 -5.79
N ARG A 63 -1.25 -2.36 -6.99
CA ARG A 63 -1.30 -3.68 -7.63
C ARG A 63 0.08 -4.26 -7.85
N GLU A 64 1.03 -3.44 -8.30
CA GLU A 64 2.43 -3.85 -8.46
C GLU A 64 3.08 -4.24 -7.12
N PHE A 65 2.81 -3.49 -6.06
CA PHE A 65 3.29 -3.80 -4.70
C PHE A 65 2.68 -5.08 -4.12
N LEU A 66 1.41 -5.34 -4.41
CA LEU A 66 0.68 -6.54 -3.96
C LEU A 66 0.96 -7.76 -4.85
N GLY A 67 1.33 -7.55 -6.12
CA GLY A 67 1.58 -8.62 -7.09
C GLY A 67 0.29 -9.17 -7.72
N GLU A 68 -0.75 -8.36 -7.87
CA GLU A 68 -2.12 -8.83 -8.20
C GLU A 68 -2.87 -7.91 -9.19
N GLY A 69 -4.00 -8.41 -9.73
CA GLY A 69 -4.95 -7.64 -10.53
C GLY A 69 -6.00 -6.89 -9.70
N ILE A 70 -6.81 -6.05 -10.37
CA ILE A 70 -7.91 -5.32 -9.71
C ILE A 70 -9.03 -6.26 -9.25
N ALA A 71 -9.29 -7.34 -10.00
CA ALA A 71 -10.27 -8.34 -9.64
C ALA A 71 -9.88 -9.06 -8.34
N ASP A 72 -8.60 -9.43 -8.21
CA ASP A 72 -8.04 -10.10 -7.03
C ASP A 72 -8.12 -9.20 -5.79
N THR A 73 -7.80 -7.90 -5.95
CA THR A 73 -8.00 -6.91 -4.89
C THR A 73 -9.45 -6.91 -4.40
N ASN A 74 -10.41 -6.75 -5.32
CA ASN A 74 -11.82 -6.61 -4.96
C ASN A 74 -12.34 -7.89 -4.31
N ALA A 75 -11.91 -9.06 -4.78
CA ALA A 75 -12.22 -10.34 -4.17
C ALA A 75 -11.64 -10.45 -2.76
N SER A 76 -10.39 -10.02 -2.56
CA SER A 76 -9.70 -10.03 -1.27
C SER A 76 -10.30 -9.06 -0.25
N ILE A 77 -10.81 -7.91 -0.70
CA ILE A 77 -11.59 -7.00 0.15
C ILE A 77 -12.92 -7.67 0.51
N LYS A 78 -13.65 -8.21 -0.48
CA LYS A 78 -14.97 -8.80 -0.29
C LYS A 78 -14.95 -10.03 0.63
N ASN A 79 -13.90 -10.85 0.56
CA ASN A 79 -13.75 -12.04 1.38
C ASN A 79 -13.06 -11.78 2.74
N GLY A 80 -12.66 -10.52 3.01
CA GLY A 80 -12.04 -10.13 4.28
C GLY A 80 -10.55 -10.43 4.41
N THR A 81 -9.90 -10.92 3.35
CA THR A 81 -8.43 -11.12 3.33
C THR A 81 -7.70 -9.79 3.45
N TYR A 82 -8.22 -8.75 2.78
CA TYR A 82 -7.73 -7.37 2.90
C TYR A 82 -8.63 -6.59 3.83
N ILE A 83 -8.03 -6.04 4.89
CA ILE A 83 -8.75 -5.28 5.90
C ILE A 83 -8.68 -3.80 5.50
N LEU A 84 -9.83 -3.22 5.16
CA LEU A 84 -9.94 -1.78 4.98
C LEU A 84 -9.87 -1.11 6.35
N THR A 85 -8.97 -0.14 6.49
CA THR A 85 -8.78 0.59 7.72
C THR A 85 -8.22 1.97 7.41
N ASP A 86 -8.37 2.90 8.33
CA ASP A 86 -7.72 4.20 8.22
C ASP A 86 -6.23 4.07 8.58
N LEU A 87 -5.37 4.24 7.57
CA LEU A 87 -3.91 4.20 7.72
C LEU A 87 -3.29 5.61 7.84
N ASN A 88 -4.09 6.67 7.75
CA ASN A 88 -3.59 8.04 7.57
C ASN A 88 -4.17 9.07 8.54
N SER A 89 -5.18 8.73 9.35
CA SER A 89 -5.52 9.61 10.48
C SER A 89 -4.43 9.54 11.54
N THR A 90 -3.94 10.71 11.91
CA THR A 90 -3.32 10.90 13.22
C THR A 90 -4.43 10.72 14.25
N LYS A 91 -4.65 9.49 14.73
CA LYS A 91 -5.23 9.34 16.06
C LYS A 91 -4.20 9.90 17.04
N ALA A 92 -4.34 11.18 17.35
CA ALA A 92 -3.75 11.74 18.55
C ALA A 92 -4.21 10.84 19.68
N VAL A 93 -3.28 10.10 20.27
CA VAL A 93 -3.50 9.41 21.54
C VAL A 93 -3.69 10.56 22.54
N ALA A 94 -4.94 10.77 22.95
CA ALA A 94 -5.29 11.67 24.05
C ALA A 94 -4.84 11.07 25.38
#